data_AF-A0AA50RGY0-F1
#
_entry.id   AF-A0AA50RGY0-F1
#
_cell.length_a   1.000
_cell.length_b   1.000
_cell.length_c   1.000
_cell.angle_alpha   90.00
_cell.angle_beta   90.00
_cell.angle_gamma   90.00
#
_symmetry.space_group_name_H-M   'P 1'
#
loop_
_entity.id
_entity.type
_entity.pdbx_description
1 polymer ?
#
loop_
_entity_poly.entity_id
_entity_poly.type
_entity_poly.pdbx_seq_one_letter_code
_entity_poly.pdbx_strand_id
1 'polypeptide(L)'
;HDLYVSLEDIARGCVKKMKISRRVIQPDGTSKKEDKVLTIHVKPGWKAGTKITFQKEGDQGRNKIPADIVFIIRDKPNPLFKREGSDIRYS
;
A
#
# COMPACT_ATOMS: atom_id res chain seq x y z
N HIS A 1 -0.93 -3.44 -5.48
CA HIS A 1 -2.14 -3.46 -4.63
C HIS A 1 -2.75 -2.07 -4.57
N ASP A 2 -4.06 -1.93 -4.73
CA ASP A 2 -4.71 -0.64 -4.53
C ASP A 2 -4.92 -0.38 -3.03
N LEU A 3 -4.62 0.84 -2.60
CA LEU A 3 -4.84 1.34 -1.25
C LEU A 3 -5.86 2.47 -1.31
N TYR A 4 -7.10 2.19 -0.91
CA TYR A 4 -8.18 3.15 -0.89
C TYR A 4 -8.09 4.05 0.35
N VAL A 5 -8.05 5.36 0.12
CA VAL A 5 -7.93 6.38 1.17
C VAL A 5 -9.08 7.37 1.03
N SER A 6 -9.74 7.71 2.14
CA SER A 6 -10.85 8.66 2.10
C SER A 6 -10.37 10.09 1.86
N LEU A 7 -11.28 10.97 1.45
CA LEU A 7 -10.96 12.38 1.20
C LEU A 7 -10.45 13.08 2.45
N GLU A 8 -11.01 12.74 3.62
CA GLU A 8 -10.62 13.30 4.91
C GLU A 8 -9.20 12.87 5.31
N ASP A 9 -8.89 11.59 5.11
CA ASP A 9 -7.56 11.01 5.35
C ASP A 9 -6.52 11.60 4.39
N ILE A 10 -6.88 11.81 3.12
CA ILE A 10 -6.03 12.51 2.16
C ILE A 10 -5.79 13.96 2.58
N ALA A 11 -6.82 14.65 3.09
CA ALA A 11 -6.69 16.06 3.45
C ALA A 11 -5.78 16.27 4.66
N ARG A 12 -5.86 15.39 5.66
CA ARG A 12 -5.11 15.51 6.92
C ARG A 12 -3.82 14.69 6.96
N GLY A 13 -3.68 13.74 6.05
CA GLY A 13 -2.69 12.67 6.16
C GLY A 13 -3.15 11.59 7.14
N CYS A 14 -2.68 10.36 6.94
CA CYS A 14 -3.00 9.24 7.83
C CYS A 14 -1.91 8.16 7.79
N VAL A 15 -2.00 7.21 8.72
CA VAL A 15 -1.14 6.02 8.73
C VAL A 15 -1.99 4.80 8.38
N LYS A 16 -1.61 4.07 7.34
CA LYS A 16 -2.24 2.80 6.95
C LYS A 16 -1.28 1.64 7.23
N LYS A 17 -1.75 0.64 7.97
CA LYS A 17 -1.01 -0.59 8.25
C LYS A 17 -1.56 -1.70 7.35
N MET A 18 -0.73 -2.21 6.45
CA MET A 18 -1.10 -3.24 5.48
C MET A 18 -0.42 -4.55 5.85
N LYS A 19 -1.21 -5.57 6.20
CA LYS A 19 -0.71 -6.92 6.44
C LYS A 19 -0.51 -7.62 5.11
N ILE A 20 0.68 -8.15 4.89
CA ILE A 20 1.02 -9.03 3.77
C ILE A 20 1.38 -10.40 4.32
N SER A 21 1.13 -11.44 3.54
CA SER A 21 1.64 -12.78 3.80
C SER A 21 2.66 -13.11 2.71
N ARG A 22 3.86 -13.53 3.12
CA ARG A 22 4.96 -13.87 2.21
C ARG A 22 5.60 -15.19 2.59
N ARG A 23 6.22 -15.87 1.63
CA ARG A 23 7.08 -17.01 1.89
C ARG A 23 8.50 -16.54 2.24
N VAL A 24 9.06 -17.09 3.31
CA VAL A 24 10.43 -16.82 3.80
C VAL A 24 11.20 -18.13 3.86
N ILE A 25 12.48 -18.10 3.48
CA ILE A 25 13.38 -19.26 3.60
C ILE A 25 13.96 -19.27 5.01
N GLN A 26 13.86 -20.42 5.66
CA GLN A 26 14.40 -20.66 6.99
C GLN A 26 15.88 -21.07 6.91
N PRO A 27 16.64 -20.96 8.01
CA PRO A 27 18.05 -21.37 8.04
C PRO A 27 18.30 -22.84 7.65
N ASP A 28 17.33 -23.72 7.90
CA ASP A 28 17.36 -25.14 7.52
C ASP A 28 17.11 -25.39 6.02
N GLY A 29 16.88 -24.32 5.25
CA GLY A 29 16.60 -24.37 3.82
C GLY A 29 15.14 -24.69 3.46
N THR A 30 14.26 -24.90 4.44
CA THR A 30 12.81 -25.03 4.23
C THR A 30 12.17 -23.66 4.00
N SER A 31 10.90 -23.64 3.60
CA SER A 31 10.15 -22.39 3.39
C SER A 31 8.89 -22.34 4.23
N LYS A 32 8.60 -21.18 4.83
CA LYS A 32 7.42 -20.96 5.67
C LYS A 32 6.68 -19.69 5.22
N LYS A 33 5.34 -19.68 5.37
CA LYS A 33 4.55 -18.46 5.23
C LYS A 33 4.64 -17.63 6.52
N GLU A 34 4.94 -16.35 6.37
CA GLU A 34 5.04 -15.38 7.45
C GLU A 34 4.20 -14.14 7.12
N ASP A 35 3.56 -13.58 8.13
CA ASP A 35 2.84 -12.32 8.02
C ASP A 35 3.73 -11.14 8.41
N LYS A 36 3.72 -10.09 7.62
CA LYS A 36 4.42 -8.83 7.92
C LYS A 36 3.47 -7.64 7.79
N VAL A 37 3.61 -6.66 8.67
CA VAL A 37 2.86 -5.40 8.59
C VAL A 37 3.73 -4.33 7.94
N LEU A 38 3.30 -3.81 6.81
CA LEU A 38 3.90 -2.68 6.12
C LEU A 38 3.15 -1.41 6.52
N THR A 39 3.88 -0.40 7.00
CA THR A 39 3.29 0.87 7.45
C THR A 39 3.49 1.93 6.37
N ILE A 40 2.40 2.55 5.93
CA ILE A 40 2.37 3.60 4.92
C ILE A 40 1.93 4.90 5.59
N HIS A 41 2.80 5.91 5.56
CA HIS A 41 2.48 7.26 6.00
C HIS A 41 1.95 8.06 4.80
N VAL A 42 0.63 8.11 4.66
CA VAL A 42 -0.03 8.87 3.61
C VAL A 42 0.10 10.35 3.94
N LYS A 43 0.78 11.10 3.07
CA LYS A 43 0.95 12.54 3.27
C LYS A 43 -0.28 13.32 2.79
N PRO A 44 -0.59 14.46 3.43
CA PRO A 44 -1.63 15.36 2.96
C PRO A 44 -1.52 15.67 1.47
N GLY A 45 -2.65 15.61 0.75
CA GLY A 45 -2.74 16.00 -0.65
C GLY A 45 -2.19 14.98 -1.66
N TRP A 46 -1.71 13.80 -1.24
CA TRP A 46 -1.31 12.74 -2.18
C TRP A 46 -2.42 12.46 -3.20
N LYS A 47 -2.04 12.37 -4.47
CA LYS A 47 -2.97 12.17 -5.58
C LYS A 47 -3.19 10.68 -5.81
N ALA A 48 -4.37 10.34 -6.33
CA ALA A 48 -4.61 9.00 -6.86
C ALA A 48 -3.52 8.64 -7.90
N GLY A 49 -3.05 7.39 -7.86
CA GLY A 49 -1.94 6.92 -8.70
C GLY A 49 -0.56 7.02 -8.05
N THR A 50 -0.40 7.71 -6.92
CA THR A 50 0.86 7.73 -6.16
C THR A 50 1.29 6.30 -5.81
N LYS A 51 2.52 5.92 -6.17
CA LYS A 51 3.09 4.58 -5.95
C LYS A 51 3.99 4.57 -4.72
N ILE A 52 3.78 3.60 -3.84
CA ILE A 52 4.60 3.32 -2.67
C ILE A 52 5.20 1.94 -2.84
N THR A 53 6.52 1.88 -2.97
CA THR A 53 7.24 0.63 -3.22
C THR A 53 7.97 0.19 -1.96
N PHE A 54 7.68 -1.03 -1.51
CA PHE A 54 8.47 -1.73 -0.50
C PHE A 54 9.36 -2.76 -1.19
N GLN A 55 10.66 -2.47 -1.21
CA GLN A 55 11.62 -3.26 -1.96
C GLN A 55 11.81 -4.64 -1.33
N LYS A 56 11.84 -5.68 -2.18
CA LYS A 56 12.13 -7.07 -1.79
C LYS A 56 11.26 -7.60 -0.64
N GLU A 57 10.03 -7.11 -0.51
CA GLU A 57 9.11 -7.57 0.54
C GLU A 57 8.22 -8.76 0.12
N GLY A 58 8.28 -9.17 -1.15
CA GLY A 58 7.56 -10.34 -1.66
C GLY A 58 8.15 -11.69 -1.21
N ASP A 59 7.71 -12.76 -1.88
CA ASP A 59 8.17 -14.12 -1.59
C ASP A 59 9.67 -14.29 -1.84
N GLN A 60 10.34 -14.90 -0.86
CA GLN A 60 11.71 -15.38 -0.99
C GLN A 60 11.76 -16.73 -1.72
N GLY A 61 12.86 -16.94 -2.43
CA GLY A 61 13.20 -18.19 -3.13
C GLY A 61 14.70 -18.40 -3.16
N ARG A 62 15.16 -19.66 -3.27
CA ARG A 62 16.59 -19.96 -3.40
C ARG A 62 17.12 -19.31 -4.67
N ASN A 63 18.25 -18.59 -4.54
CA ASN A 63 18.89 -17.86 -5.64
C ASN A 63 17.97 -16.85 -6.37
N LYS A 64 16.91 -16.37 -5.72
CA LYS A 64 15.97 -15.42 -6.30
C LYS A 64 15.87 -14.17 -5.43
N ILE A 65 15.98 -12.99 -6.06
CA ILE A 65 15.69 -11.72 -5.40
C ILE A 65 14.17 -11.62 -5.19
N PRO A 66 13.70 -11.34 -3.96
CA PRO A 66 12.27 -11.19 -3.71
C PRO A 66 11.67 -10.04 -4.53
N ALA A 67 10.41 -10.17 -4.91
CA ALA A 67 9.72 -9.12 -5.64
C ALA A 67 9.44 -7.90 -4.77
N ASP A 68 9.33 -6.75 -5.39
CA ASP A 68 8.87 -5.53 -4.73
C ASP A 68 7.35 -5.56 -4.55
N ILE A 69 6.87 -5.00 -3.44
CA ILE A 69 5.45 -4.83 -3.20
C ILE A 69 5.10 -3.36 -3.43
N VAL A 70 4.25 -3.10 -4.42
CA VAL A 70 3.81 -1.76 -4.78
C VAL A 70 2.37 -1.54 -4.36
N PHE A 71 2.15 -0.51 -3.55
CA PHE A 71 0.83 0.04 -3.24
C PHE A 71 0.56 1.27 -4.12
N ILE A 72 -0.67 1.39 -4.62
CA ILE A 72 -1.12 2.51 -5.43
C ILE A 72 -2.25 3.20 -4.69
N ILE A 73 -2.12 4.50 -4.42
CA ILE A 73 -3.18 5.27 -3.76
C ILE A 73 -4.37 5.38 -4.71
N ARG A 74 -5.56 5.08 -4.20
CA ARG A 74 -6.84 5.31 -4.84
C ARG A 74 -7.72 6.14 -3.90
N ASP A 75 -8.47 7.08 -4.46
CA ASP A 75 -9.49 7.76 -3.68
C ASP A 75 -10.62 6.76 -3.38
N LYS A 76 -11.00 6.66 -2.11
CA LYS A 76 -12.17 5.88 -1.70
C LYS A 76 -13.42 6.60 -2.22
N PRO A 77 -14.36 5.90 -2.89
CA PRO A 77 -15.62 6.50 -3.32
C PRO A 77 -16.34 7.17 -2.15
N ASN A 78 -16.80 8.39 -2.37
CA ASN A 78 -17.61 9.16 -1.42
C ASN A 78 -18.97 9.47 -2.09
N PRO A 79 -20.09 9.35 -1.37
CA PRO A 79 -21.43 9.49 -1.95
C PRO A 79 -21.80 10.91 -2.38
N LEU A 80 -21.15 11.94 -1.83
CA LEU A 80 -21.48 13.35 -2.08
C LEU A 80 -20.36 14.10 -2.82
N PHE A 81 -19.14 13.57 -2.73
CA PHE A 81 -17.95 14.28 -3.16
C PHE A 81 -17.12 13.43 -4.11
N LYS A 82 -16.67 14.04 -5.20
CA LYS A 82 -15.70 13.47 -6.12
C LYS A 82 -14.46 14.34 -6.16
N ARG A 83 -13.29 13.73 -5.98
CA ARG A 83 -12.02 14.43 -6.09
C ARG A 83 -11.54 14.47 -7.53
N GLU A 84 -11.13 15.64 -7.98
CA GLU A 84 -10.55 15.87 -9.30
C GLU A 84 -9.22 16.61 -9.13
N GLY A 85 -8.13 15.86 -9.09
CA GLY A 85 -6.81 16.41 -8.79
C GLY A 85 -6.71 16.91 -7.34
N SER A 86 -6.60 18.23 -7.18
CA SER A 86 -6.58 18.87 -5.86
C SER A 86 -7.94 19.42 -5.43
N ASP A 87 -8.93 19.40 -6.33
CA ASP A 87 -10.25 19.96 -6.09
C ASP A 87 -11.26 18.89 -5.66
N ILE A 88 -12.28 19.31 -4.92
CA ILE A 88 -13.45 18.49 -4.56
C ILE A 88 -14.67 19.06 -5.27
N ARG A 89 -15.37 18.21 -6.02
CA ARG A 89 -16.65 18.50 -6.65
C ARG A 89 -17.76 17.85 -5.83
N TYR A 90 -18.81 18.61 -5.55
CA TYR A 90 -20.07 18.04 -5.08
C TYR A 90 -20.78 17.38 -6.27
N SER A 91 -21.33 16.18 -6.07
CA SER A 91 -22.11 15.45 -7.08
C SER A 91 -23.60 15.46 -6.78
#